data_AF-A0A552AI08-F1
#
_entry.id   AF-A0A552AI08-F1
#
_cell.length_a   1.000
_cell.length_b   1.000
_cell.length_c   1.000
_cell.angle_alpha   90.00
_cell.angle_beta   90.00
_cell.angle_gamma   90.00
#
_symmetry.space_group_name_H-M   'P 1'
#
loop_
_entity.id
_entity.type
_entity.pdbx_description
1 polymer ?
#
loop_
_entity_poly.entity_id
_entity_poly.type
_entity_poly.pdbx_seq_one_letter_code
_entity_poly.pdbx_strand_id
1 'polypeptide(L)' 'DFVIELMSPRDNIETARKKMQEYLDNGTRLGWLINRKTRQVEIYRQGQAVEILTNPESLSGENILPEFSLNLTLIW' A
#
# COMPACT_ATOMS: atom_id res chain seq x y z
N ASP A 1 9.97 4.28 -7.77
CA ASP A 1 9.21 3.14 -8.34
C ASP A 1 8.21 2.53 -7.38
N PHE A 2 8.60 2.16 -6.16
CA PHE A 2 7.74 1.50 -5.18
C PHE A 2 7.78 2.19 -3.82
N VAL A 3 6.64 2.26 -3.11
CA VAL A 3 6.54 2.80 -1.74
C VAL A 3 5.64 1.95 -0.85
N ILE A 4 5.95 1.90 0.44
CA ILE A 4 5.08 1.33 1.47
C ILE A 4 4.87 2.38 2.54
N GLU A 5 3.61 2.66 2.87
CA GLU A 5 3.19 3.43 4.03
C GLU A 5 2.52 2.49 5.04
N LEU A 6 3.11 2.36 6.22
CA LEU A 6 2.56 1.58 7.32
C LEU A 6 1.94 2.52 8.33
N MET A 7 0.61 2.47 8.48
CA MET A 7 -0.09 3.37 9.40
C MET A 7 0.29 3.08 10.85
N SER A 8 0.70 4.14 11.56
CA SER A 8 0.80 4.12 13.01
C SER A 8 -0.59 4.03 13.66
N PRO A 9 -0.70 3.54 14.92
CA PRO A 9 -1.99 3.45 15.61
C PRO A 9 -2.75 4.78 15.77
N ARG A 10 -2.05 5.92 15.64
CA ARG A 10 -2.61 7.27 15.80
C ARG A 10 -2.76 8.01 14.47
N ASP A 11 -2.36 7.40 13.36
CA ASP A 11 -2.41 8.07 12.06
C ASP A 11 -3.86 8.25 11.60
N ASN A 12 -4.09 9.37 10.91
CA ASN A 12 -5.33 9.62 10.22
C ASN A 12 -5.26 9.05 8.80
N ILE A 13 -6.26 8.28 8.40
CA ILE A 13 -6.31 7.62 7.09
C ILE A 13 -6.28 8.62 5.93
N GLU A 14 -6.98 9.75 6.03
CA GLU A 14 -7.02 10.75 4.97
C GLU A 14 -5.66 11.45 4.80
N THR A 15 -4.93 11.67 5.89
CA THR A 15 -3.56 12.17 5.82
C THR A 15 -2.64 11.18 5.11
N ALA A 16 -2.76 9.87 5.41
CA ALA A 16 -1.96 8.84 4.75
C ALA A 16 -2.31 8.72 3.26
N ARG A 17 -3.60 8.73 2.90
CA ARG A 17 -4.06 8.72 1.50
C ARG A 17 -3.55 9.93 0.71
N LYS A 18 -3.48 11.11 1.32
CA LYS A 18 -2.87 12.30 0.70
C LYS A 18 -1.39 12.08 0.37
N LYS A 19 -0.63 11.47 1.27
CA LYS A 19 0.77 11.10 0.98
C LYS A 19 0.87 10.08 -0.16
N MET A 20 -0.02 9.09 -0.18
CA MET A 20 -0.06 8.12 -1.29
C MET A 20 -0.32 8.79 -2.63
N GLN A 21 -1.22 9.78 -2.67
CA GLN A 21 -1.43 10.59 -3.87
C GLN A 21 -0.19 11.40 -4.24
N GLU A 22 0.47 12.06 -3.28
CA GLU A 22 1.73 12.78 -3.52
C GLU A 22 2.82 11.85 -4.09
N TYR A 23 2.92 10.60 -3.59
CA TYR A 23 3.83 9.62 -4.14
C TYR A 23 3.49 9.21 -5.58
N LEU A 24 2.21 9.04 -5.90
CA LEU A 24 1.77 8.81 -7.27
C LEU A 24 2.09 9.99 -8.18
N ASP A 25 1.80 11.22 -7.75
CA ASP A 25 2.05 12.43 -8.51
C ASP A 25 3.55 12.60 -8.82
N ASN A 26 4.42 12.12 -7.91
CA ASN A 26 5.87 12.07 -8.08
C ASN A 26 6.39 10.86 -8.86
N GLY A 27 5.51 10.08 -9.51
CA GLY A 27 5.90 9.00 -10.42
C GLY A 27 6.07 7.62 -9.76
N THR A 28 5.59 7.42 -8.54
CA THR A 28 5.49 6.06 -7.97
C THR A 28 4.61 5.19 -8.84
N ARG A 29 5.05 3.96 -9.11
CA ARG A 29 4.37 3.00 -9.99
C ARG A 29 3.54 1.99 -9.21
N LEU A 30 3.96 1.64 -8.01
CA LEU A 30 3.23 0.79 -7.07
C LEU A 30 3.37 1.34 -5.65
N GLY A 31 2.25 1.50 -4.95
CA GLY A 31 2.25 1.97 -3.57
C GLY A 31 1.32 1.13 -2.71
N TRP A 32 1.75 0.77 -1.50
CA TRP A 32 0.90 0.09 -0.51
C TRP A 32 0.68 0.97 0.70
N LEU A 33 -0.57 1.20 1.06
CA LEU A 33 -0.94 1.78 2.35
C LEU A 33 -1.53 0.68 3.23
N ILE A 34 -0.80 0.32 4.28
CA ILE A 34 -1.14 -0.79 5.16
C ILE A 34 -1.75 -0.25 6.45
N ASN A 35 -3.03 -0.52 6.66
CA ASN A 35 -3.74 -0.22 7.89
C ASN A 35 -3.85 -1.49 8.76
N ARG A 36 -2.96 -1.60 9.75
CA ARG A 36 -2.92 -2.76 10.66
C ARG A 36 -4.17 -2.87 11.55
N LYS A 37 -4.80 -1.75 11.90
CA LYS A 37 -5.97 -1.72 12.79
C LYS A 37 -7.19 -2.35 12.13
N THR A 38 -7.39 -2.09 10.84
CA THR A 38 -8.48 -2.69 10.05
C THR A 38 -8.03 -3.91 9.26
N ARG A 39 -6.72 -4.25 9.32
CA ARG A 39 -6.06 -5.25 8.48
C ARG A 39 -6.37 -5.05 6.99
N GLN A 40 -6.37 -3.81 6.54
CA GLN A 40 -6.61 -3.47 5.15
C GLN A 40 -5.33 -2.99 4.47
N VAL A 41 -5.24 -3.26 3.19
CA VAL A 41 -4.20 -2.70 2.32
C VAL A 41 -4.90 -1.98 1.18
N GLU A 42 -4.53 -0.71 0.97
CA GLU A 42 -4.87 0.03 -0.25
C GLU A 42 -3.67 -0.04 -1.20
N ILE A 43 -3.91 -0.44 -2.45
CA ILE A 43 -2.90 -0.58 -3.49
C ILE A 43 -3.11 0.51 -4.54
N TYR A 44 -2.06 1.28 -4.75
CA TYR A 44 -2.02 2.44 -5.63
C TYR A 44 -1.16 2.13 -6.86
N ARG A 45 -1.71 2.39 -8.06
CA ARG A 45 -1.04 2.21 -9.34
C ARG A 45 -1.37 3.39 -10.26
N GLN A 46 -0.45 3.73 -11.15
CA GLN A 46 -0.65 4.83 -12.11
C GLN A 46 -1.85 4.59 -13.02
N GLY A 47 -2.74 5.57 -13.13
CA GLY A 47 -3.91 5.51 -14.01
C GLY A 47 -4.95 4.45 -13.66
N GLN A 48 -4.88 3.87 -12.46
CA GLN A 48 -5.83 2.87 -11.98
C GLN A 48 -6.54 3.33 -10.72
N ALA A 49 -7.76 2.82 -10.51
CA ALA A 49 -8.47 3.03 -9.25
C ALA A 49 -7.72 2.31 -8.11
N VAL A 50 -7.83 2.88 -6.91
CA VAL A 50 -7.27 2.26 -5.70
C VAL A 50 -7.95 0.91 -5.47
N GLU A 51 -7.15 -0.14 -5.37
CA GLU A 51 -7.60 -1.48 -5.01
C GLU A 51 -7.51 -1.65 -3.50
N ILE A 52 -8.54 -2.22 -2.88
CA ILE A 52 -8.59 -2.42 -1.42
C ILE A 52 -8.68 -3.91 -1.13
N LEU A 53 -7.69 -4.44 -0.43
CA LEU A 53 -7.68 -5.80 0.06
C LEU A 53 -7.97 -5.82 1.56
N THR A 54 -8.84 -6.74 1.99
CA THR A 54 -9.16 -6.95 3.40
C THR A 54 -8.52 -8.23 3.89
N ASN A 55 -7.68 -8.11 4.92
CA ASN A 55 -6.89 -9.16 5.56
C ASN A 55 -6.12 -10.07 4.57
N PRO A 56 -5.36 -9.51 3.60
CA PRO A 56 -4.54 -10.33 2.71
C PRO A 56 -3.43 -11.05 3.49
N GLU A 57 -3.06 -12.27 3.09
CA GLU A 57 -1.92 -12.98 3.68
C GLU A 57 -0.58 -12.53 3.11
N SER A 58 -0.58 -12.11 1.84
CA SER A 58 0.60 -11.62 1.15
C SER A 58 0.27 -10.58 0.08
N LEU A 59 1.29 -9.85 -0.38
CA LEU A 59 1.24 -8.95 -1.53
C LEU A 59 2.37 -9.30 -2.50
N SER A 60 2.12 -9.21 -3.80
CA SER A 60 3.14 -9.35 -4.84
C SER A 60 3.65 -7.97 -5.25
N GLY A 61 4.96 -7.85 -5.50
CA GLY A 61 5.59 -6.67 -6.10
C GLY A 61 5.24 -6.43 -7.57
N GLU A 62 4.44 -7.32 -8.16
CA GLU A 62 3.96 -7.26 -9.55
C GLU A 62 5.13 -7.15 -10.56
N ASN A 63 4.90 -6.49 -11.68
CA ASN A 63 5.94 -6.21 -12.67
C ASN A 63 6.89 -5.07 -12.24
N ILE A 64 6.67 -4.45 -11.07
CA ILE A 64 7.53 -3.38 -10.54
C ILE A 64 8.70 -3.98 -9.77
N LEU A 65 8.43 -4.99 -8.96
CA LEU A 65 9.40 -5.79 -8.23
C LEU A 65 9.13 -7.28 -8.52
N PRO A 66 9.60 -7.80 -9.67
CA PRO A 66 9.40 -9.21 -10.03
C PRO A 66 9.92 -10.14 -8.93
N GLU A 67 9.23 -11.26 -8.72
CA GLU A 67 9.52 -12.27 -7.68
C GLU A 67 9.47 -11.77 -6.22
N PHE A 68 9.18 -10.49 -5.97
CA PHE A 68 8.98 -10.00 -4.62
C PHE A 68 7.59 -10.36 -4.12
N SER A 69 7.53 -10.95 -2.92
CA SER A 69 6.29 -11.09 -2.17
C SER A 69 6.49 -10.72 -0.71
N LEU A 70 5.62 -9.86 -0.19
CA LEU A 70 5.59 -9.49 1.21
C LEU A 70 4.56 -10.36 1.93
N ASN A 71 5.02 -11.15 2.91
CA ASN A 71 4.15 -11.89 3.81
C ASN A 71 3.63 -10.95 4.92
N LEU A 72 2.32 -10.71 4.94
CA LEU A 72 1.66 -9.78 5.87
C LEU A 72 1.22 -10.45 7.18
N THR A 73 1.23 -11.78 7.25
CA THR A 73 0.91 -12.50 8.50
C THR A 73 1.84 -12.14 9.66
N LEU A 74 3.06 -11.68 9.36
CA LEU A 74 4.03 -11.19 10.34
C LEU A 74 3.80 -9.72 10.76
N ILE A 75 2.94 -8.99 10.03
CA ILE A 75 2.74 -7.54 10.18
C ILE A 75 1.42 -7.22 10.91
N TRP A 76 0.43 -8.09 10.81
CA TRP A 76 -0.83 -7.97 11.55
C TRP A 76 -0.60 -7.90 13.06
#